data_AF-A0A9D0NU70-F1
#
_entry.id   AF-A0A9D0NU70-F1
#
_cell.length_a   1.000
_cell.length_b   1.000
_cell.length_c   1.000
_cell.angle_alpha   90.00
_cell.angle_beta   90.00
_cell.angle_gamma   90.00
#
_symmetry.space_group_name_H-M   'P 1'
#
loop_
_entity.id
_entity.type
_entity.pdbx_description
1 polymer ?
#
loop_
_entity_poly.entity_id
_entity_poly.type
_entity_poly.pdbx_seq_one_letter_code
_entity_poly.pdbx_strand_id
1 'polypeptide(L)'
;MADTSVVAGPARTDGSIPYEIGKVNWKDRTIPDIRNPSAQVQIEENRLIDVVILGDGFTCQEDFESLLAGWIDSFYDLKVYDLFRGVFRIRALYRESPEYASKDRNSYYRVKVDNDGIRVSGGSWWRGDTGAALAFRERLFADVDSFPGINLRRYPDGLSFDEGNTAIGDWVFGMYRNLVVCMLVKTEKRNNASGWALRVTRPSPDNDKMVRVAVGANAIHEFSHAFGLLSDEYIKERETVSSRVNPRRENILNCSNLSFSSKYSEVPWLHLSPWGRISRQAAGNEASPVLGWLWVGGNRHRGVWHAEYRCLMNGRSNNFQFTQDAASDPTAQPDGVYQNDKGADLRDKSRFCLWCQELVCMRILERTDQLQEPTDPADFVERGQIWYARWKSELRDNYWSLFGVSEQIRDYEAAYAGMRVGPAGEALEMSDLYAPFDADTHTHAHTHTHTHTHSPGLDAGMWLVLLA
;
A
#
# COMPACT_ATOMS: atom_id res chain seq x y z
N MET A 1 -16.06 -10.06 13.60
CA MET A 1 -16.32 -9.06 12.54
C MET A 1 -16.21 -7.68 13.14
N ALA A 2 -15.73 -6.70 12.39
CA ALA A 2 -15.73 -5.31 12.80
C ALA A 2 -17.15 -4.76 12.98
N ASP A 3 -17.34 -3.92 13.99
CA ASP A 3 -18.51 -3.04 14.10
C ASP A 3 -18.41 -1.94 13.03
N THR A 4 -19.35 -1.88 12.10
CA THR A 4 -19.42 -0.86 11.04
C THR A 4 -20.48 0.22 11.33
N SER A 5 -21.01 0.27 12.55
CA SER A 5 -22.03 1.23 12.92
C SER A 5 -21.58 2.68 12.71
N VAL A 6 -22.49 3.49 12.17
CA VAL A 6 -22.33 4.93 11.99
C VAL A 6 -23.28 5.61 12.97
N VAL A 7 -22.73 6.27 13.99
CA VAL A 7 -23.53 6.92 15.04
C VAL A 7 -23.35 8.42 14.97
N ALA A 8 -24.43 9.13 14.61
CA ALA A 8 -24.47 10.58 14.63
C ALA A 8 -24.44 11.10 16.08
N GLY A 9 -23.56 12.06 16.33
CA GLY A 9 -23.60 12.89 17.53
C GLY A 9 -24.62 14.04 17.38
N PRO A 10 -24.80 14.84 18.43
CA PRO A 10 -25.65 16.03 18.34
C PRO A 10 -25.08 17.03 17.33
N ALA A 11 -25.95 17.64 16.55
CA ALA A 11 -25.58 18.76 15.67
C ALA A 11 -24.96 19.89 16.51
N ARG A 12 -23.88 20.47 15.99
CA ARG A 12 -23.16 21.59 16.61
C ARG A 12 -23.83 22.92 16.23
N THR A 13 -23.46 23.99 16.93
CA THR A 13 -24.02 25.33 16.72
C THR A 13 -23.78 25.90 15.31
N ASP A 14 -22.78 25.37 14.62
CA ASP A 14 -22.41 25.75 13.26
C ASP A 14 -23.01 24.82 12.19
N GLY A 15 -24.00 24.00 12.58
CA GLY A 15 -24.72 23.07 11.71
C GLY A 15 -23.96 21.79 11.37
N SER A 16 -22.71 21.64 11.82
CA SER A 16 -21.97 20.40 11.56
C SER A 16 -22.42 19.25 12.45
N ILE A 17 -22.33 18.03 11.92
CA ILE A 17 -22.73 16.82 12.64
C ILE A 17 -21.52 15.89 12.74
N PRO A 18 -20.99 15.66 13.95
CA PRO A 18 -19.91 14.69 14.15
C PRO A 18 -20.47 13.27 14.19
N TYR A 19 -19.68 12.31 13.73
CA TYR A 19 -20.00 10.90 13.75
C TYR A 19 -18.86 10.12 14.40
N GLU A 20 -19.24 9.11 15.19
CA GLU A 20 -18.33 8.05 15.62
C GLU A 20 -18.64 6.80 14.79
N ILE A 21 -17.59 6.19 14.24
CA ILE A 21 -17.73 5.03 13.35
C ILE A 21 -17.06 3.83 13.98
N GLY A 22 -17.79 2.71 14.05
CA GLY A 22 -17.29 1.46 14.60
C GLY A 22 -16.74 1.60 16.01
N LYS A 23 -17.40 2.41 16.85
CA LYS A 23 -16.90 2.83 18.17
C LYS A 23 -16.46 1.65 19.04
N VAL A 24 -17.19 0.54 18.97
CA VAL A 24 -16.88 -0.66 19.75
C VAL A 24 -15.48 -1.19 19.41
N ASN A 25 -15.08 -1.15 18.13
CA ASN A 25 -13.78 -1.66 17.68
C ASN A 25 -12.61 -1.00 18.44
N TRP A 26 -12.63 0.32 18.57
CA TRP A 26 -11.53 1.09 19.14
C TRP A 26 -11.77 1.55 20.58
N LYS A 27 -12.84 1.09 21.23
CA LYS A 27 -13.02 1.29 22.68
C LYS A 27 -12.21 0.27 23.47
N ASP A 28 -12.23 -0.99 23.03
CA ASP A 28 -11.48 -2.07 23.65
C ASP A 28 -9.99 -2.02 23.25
N ARG A 29 -9.66 -1.42 22.10
CA ARG A 29 -8.29 -1.10 21.62
C ARG A 29 -7.29 -2.26 21.67
N THR A 30 -7.77 -3.50 21.58
CA THR A 30 -6.91 -4.68 21.51
C THR A 30 -6.62 -5.02 20.05
N ILE A 31 -5.37 -5.36 19.76
CA ILE A 31 -4.96 -5.94 18.47
C ILE A 31 -4.02 -7.12 18.69
N PRO A 32 -3.78 -7.96 17.66
CA PRO A 32 -2.79 -9.01 17.76
C PRO A 32 -1.41 -8.46 18.14
N ASP A 33 -0.71 -9.21 19.00
CA ASP A 33 0.70 -8.98 19.28
C ASP A 33 1.52 -9.69 18.18
N ILE A 34 2.29 -8.91 17.40
CA ILE A 34 3.10 -9.50 16.33
C ILE A 34 4.24 -10.38 16.87
N ARG A 35 4.67 -10.23 18.12
CA ARG A 35 5.70 -11.09 18.73
C ARG A 35 5.14 -12.42 19.21
N ASN A 36 3.83 -12.45 19.50
CA ASN A 36 3.11 -13.66 19.88
C ASN A 36 1.71 -13.63 19.24
N PRO A 37 1.54 -14.17 18.03
CA PRO A 37 0.28 -14.11 17.28
C PRO A 37 -0.94 -14.69 18.00
N SER A 38 -0.74 -15.52 19.04
CA SER A 38 -1.81 -16.06 19.88
C SER A 38 -2.30 -15.10 20.98
N ALA A 39 -1.56 -14.02 21.22
CA ALA A 39 -1.86 -13.01 22.23
C ALA A 39 -2.45 -11.74 21.61
N GLN A 40 -3.01 -10.90 22.48
CA GLN A 40 -3.50 -9.56 22.14
C GLN A 40 -2.75 -8.55 23.00
N VAL A 41 -2.53 -7.36 22.44
CA VAL A 41 -1.97 -6.22 23.16
C VAL A 41 -2.98 -5.10 23.22
N GLN A 42 -3.09 -4.49 24.40
CA GLN A 42 -3.87 -3.29 24.63
C GLN A 42 -3.12 -2.07 24.09
N ILE A 43 -3.77 -1.29 23.22
CA ILE A 43 -3.21 -0.08 22.66
C ILE A 43 -3.60 1.12 23.53
N GLU A 44 -2.60 1.89 23.93
CA GLU A 44 -2.77 3.14 24.66
C GLU A 44 -3.45 4.19 23.75
N GLU A 45 -4.23 5.10 24.35
CA GLU A 45 -4.99 6.09 23.57
C GLU A 45 -4.10 6.99 22.70
N ASN A 46 -2.94 7.38 23.22
CA ASN A 46 -1.93 8.19 22.52
C ASN A 46 -1.21 7.43 21.40
N ARG A 47 -1.49 6.13 21.19
CA ARG A 47 -0.99 5.29 20.10
C ARG A 47 -2.06 4.91 19.08
N LEU A 48 -3.32 5.27 19.32
CA LEU A 48 -4.38 5.08 18.32
C LEU A 48 -4.06 5.86 17.05
N ILE A 49 -4.51 5.33 15.93
CA ILE A 49 -4.48 5.98 14.63
C ILE A 49 -5.83 6.63 14.43
N ASP A 50 -5.84 7.95 14.36
CA ASP A 50 -7.03 8.73 14.03
C ASP A 50 -7.24 8.78 12.53
N VAL A 51 -8.45 8.39 12.12
CA VAL A 51 -8.94 8.57 10.76
C VAL A 51 -10.12 9.55 10.84
N VAL A 52 -9.92 10.75 10.29
CA VAL A 52 -10.97 11.77 10.23
C VAL A 52 -11.54 11.82 8.83
N ILE A 53 -12.83 11.56 8.68
CA ILE A 53 -13.53 11.58 7.40
C ILE A 53 -14.35 12.85 7.30
N LEU A 54 -14.08 13.66 6.28
CA LEU A 54 -14.76 14.92 6.01
C LEU A 54 -15.50 14.80 4.68
N GLY A 55 -16.69 15.40 4.58
CA GLY A 55 -17.46 15.46 3.34
C GLY A 55 -17.38 16.82 2.68
N ASP A 56 -16.93 16.87 1.42
CA ASP A 56 -17.03 18.07 0.57
C ASP A 56 -18.05 17.88 -0.55
N GLY A 57 -18.84 18.91 -0.81
CA GLY A 57 -19.86 18.90 -1.87
C GLY A 57 -21.15 18.18 -1.48
N PHE A 58 -21.36 17.81 -0.22
CA PHE A 58 -22.61 17.18 0.23
C PHE A 58 -23.63 18.26 0.60
N THR A 59 -24.72 18.34 -0.14
CA THR A 59 -25.81 19.30 0.10
C THR A 59 -26.87 18.76 1.06
N CYS A 60 -26.81 17.47 1.43
CA CYS A 60 -27.65 16.89 2.47
C CYS A 60 -26.90 15.81 3.26
N GLN A 61 -27.40 15.55 4.46
CA GLN A 61 -26.82 14.62 5.42
C GLN A 61 -26.92 13.16 4.95
N GLU A 62 -28.06 12.76 4.36
CA GLU A 62 -28.30 11.35 4.01
C GLU A 62 -27.29 10.83 2.97
N ASP A 63 -26.92 11.68 2.01
CA ASP A 63 -25.94 11.33 0.98
C ASP A 63 -24.54 11.11 1.57
N PHE A 64 -24.17 11.89 2.58
CA PHE A 64 -22.90 11.72 3.28
C PHE A 64 -22.89 10.43 4.10
N GLU A 65 -23.96 10.15 4.85
CA GLU A 65 -24.09 8.92 5.64
C GLU A 65 -24.07 7.66 4.78
N SER A 66 -24.76 7.67 3.64
CA SER A 66 -24.76 6.55 2.69
C SER A 66 -23.35 6.24 2.17
N LEU A 67 -22.58 7.26 1.80
CA LEU A 67 -21.21 7.06 1.34
C LEU A 67 -20.27 6.66 2.49
N LEU A 68 -20.53 7.16 3.70
CA LEU A 68 -19.76 6.83 4.90
C LEU A 68 -19.90 5.34 5.25
N ALA A 69 -21.11 4.79 5.18
CA ALA A 69 -21.39 3.37 5.37
C ALA A 69 -20.62 2.50 4.34
N GLY A 70 -20.72 2.83 3.05
CA GLY A 70 -19.99 2.09 2.02
C GLY A 70 -18.46 2.21 2.14
N TRP A 71 -17.96 3.33 2.67
CA TRP A 71 -16.53 3.52 2.96
C TRP A 71 -16.06 2.60 4.08
N ILE A 72 -16.79 2.53 5.20
CA ILE A 72 -16.36 1.72 6.35
C ILE A 72 -16.42 0.22 6.04
N ASP A 73 -17.41 -0.22 5.27
CA ASP A 73 -17.48 -1.60 4.78
C ASP A 73 -16.25 -1.91 3.92
N SER A 74 -15.93 -1.06 2.94
CA SER A 74 -14.75 -1.23 2.09
C SER A 74 -13.42 -1.17 2.88
N PHE A 75 -13.38 -0.40 3.98
CA PHE A 75 -12.21 -0.33 4.84
C PHE A 75 -11.95 -1.66 5.54
N TYR A 76 -12.99 -2.25 6.15
CA TYR A 76 -12.86 -3.51 6.88
C TYR A 76 -12.98 -4.77 6.00
N ASP A 77 -13.36 -4.64 4.73
CA ASP A 77 -13.19 -5.72 3.75
C ASP A 77 -11.70 -6.09 3.56
N LEU A 78 -10.80 -5.13 3.79
CA LEU A 78 -9.37 -5.38 3.76
C LEU A 78 -8.91 -6.05 5.06
N LYS A 79 -8.46 -7.31 4.93
CA LYS A 79 -8.03 -8.17 6.04
C LYS A 79 -7.12 -7.48 7.06
N VAL A 80 -6.14 -6.69 6.60
CA VAL A 80 -5.21 -5.98 7.50
C VAL A 80 -5.91 -4.93 8.36
N TYR A 81 -6.89 -4.21 7.82
CA TYR A 81 -7.62 -3.21 8.58
C TYR A 81 -8.65 -3.83 9.52
N ASP A 82 -9.33 -4.92 9.13
CA ASP A 82 -10.21 -5.65 10.05
C ASP A 82 -9.43 -6.29 11.21
N LEU A 83 -8.32 -6.96 10.91
CA LEU A 83 -7.51 -7.63 11.93
C LEU A 83 -6.96 -6.64 12.96
N PHE A 84 -6.56 -5.44 12.50
CA PHE A 84 -6.05 -4.39 13.36
C PHE A 84 -7.12 -3.34 13.73
N ARG A 85 -8.42 -3.62 13.58
CA ARG A 85 -9.49 -2.62 13.79
C ARG A 85 -9.41 -1.86 15.12
N GLY A 86 -8.86 -2.48 16.17
CA GLY A 86 -8.68 -1.89 17.49
C GLY A 86 -7.77 -0.65 17.55
N VAL A 87 -6.90 -0.41 16.57
CA VAL A 87 -6.04 0.79 16.56
C VAL A 87 -6.70 2.00 15.91
N PHE A 88 -7.74 1.79 15.10
CA PHE A 88 -8.30 2.85 14.26
C PHE A 88 -9.46 3.54 14.96
N ARG A 89 -9.26 4.77 15.41
CA ARG A 89 -10.34 5.63 15.89
C ARG A 89 -10.87 6.44 14.71
N ILE A 90 -11.97 5.97 14.15
CA ILE A 90 -12.57 6.54 12.94
C ILE A 90 -13.70 7.48 13.32
N ARG A 91 -13.60 8.73 12.88
CA ARG A 91 -14.56 9.81 13.15
C ARG A 91 -14.91 10.52 11.85
N ALA A 92 -16.13 11.01 11.74
CA ALA A 92 -16.56 11.77 10.58
C ALA A 92 -17.16 13.12 10.95
N LEU A 93 -17.10 14.09 10.05
CA LEU A 93 -17.81 15.36 10.16
C LEU A 93 -18.59 15.63 8.89
N TYR A 94 -19.91 15.73 9.02
CA TYR A 94 -20.77 16.30 7.98
C TYR A 94 -20.78 17.82 8.10
N ARG A 95 -20.56 18.48 6.96
CA ARG A 95 -20.72 19.92 6.75
C ARG A 95 -21.56 20.08 5.50
N GLU A 96 -22.73 20.70 5.64
CA GLU A 96 -23.54 21.04 4.47
C GLU A 96 -22.75 21.97 3.54
N SER A 97 -22.59 21.56 2.30
CA SER A 97 -22.00 22.36 1.25
C SER A 97 -23.10 23.12 0.51
N PRO A 98 -22.90 24.41 0.18
CA PRO A 98 -23.89 25.17 -0.58
C PRO A 98 -24.05 24.64 -2.01
N GLU A 99 -23.01 24.00 -2.56
CA GLU A 99 -22.97 23.40 -3.89
C GLU A 99 -22.13 22.11 -3.86
N TYR A 100 -22.32 21.27 -4.87
CA TYR A 100 -21.43 20.15 -5.16
C TYR A 100 -19.99 20.63 -5.41
N ALA A 101 -19.00 19.77 -5.16
CA ALA A 101 -17.62 20.09 -5.50
C ALA A 101 -17.47 20.23 -7.02
N SER A 102 -16.80 21.30 -7.45
CA SER A 102 -16.73 21.71 -8.85
C SER A 102 -15.38 22.35 -9.18
N LYS A 103 -15.17 22.69 -10.47
CA LYS A 103 -13.98 23.41 -10.93
C LYS A 103 -13.87 24.82 -10.34
N ASP A 104 -15.01 25.43 -10.02
CA ASP A 104 -15.13 26.79 -9.49
C ASP A 104 -14.96 26.82 -7.96
N ARG A 105 -14.97 25.63 -7.33
CA ARG A 105 -14.62 25.42 -5.91
C ARG A 105 -15.61 26.08 -4.93
N ASN A 106 -16.89 26.01 -5.24
CA ASN A 106 -17.95 26.61 -4.43
C ASN A 106 -18.41 25.74 -3.24
N SER A 107 -18.00 24.48 -3.17
CA SER A 107 -18.26 23.57 -2.04
C SER A 107 -17.62 24.04 -0.73
N TYR A 108 -18.02 23.45 0.41
CA TYR A 108 -17.57 23.91 1.73
C TYR A 108 -16.05 23.86 1.89
N TYR A 109 -15.37 22.76 1.61
CA TYR A 109 -13.91 22.71 1.68
C TYR A 109 -13.24 23.33 0.45
N ARG A 110 -13.99 23.59 -0.62
CA ARG A 110 -13.46 24.14 -1.89
C ARG A 110 -12.50 23.16 -2.56
N VAL A 111 -12.78 21.86 -2.53
CA VAL A 111 -12.00 20.88 -3.30
C VAL A 111 -12.17 21.18 -4.79
N LYS A 112 -11.05 21.26 -5.52
CA LYS A 112 -11.07 21.54 -6.96
C LYS A 112 -11.30 20.26 -7.75
N VAL A 113 -12.35 20.25 -8.56
CA VAL A 113 -12.67 19.17 -9.51
C VAL A 113 -12.30 19.61 -10.93
N ASP A 114 -11.91 18.68 -11.79
CA ASP A 114 -11.64 18.94 -13.20
C ASP A 114 -12.94 19.23 -13.97
N ASN A 115 -12.79 19.76 -15.19
CA ASN A 115 -13.93 20.11 -16.06
C ASN A 115 -14.85 18.91 -16.39
N ASP A 116 -14.34 17.68 -16.27
CA ASP A 116 -15.14 16.49 -16.50
C ASP A 116 -16.15 16.22 -15.37
N GLY A 117 -16.01 16.87 -14.21
CA GLY A 117 -16.85 16.69 -13.02
C GLY A 117 -16.68 15.33 -12.34
N ILE A 118 -15.68 14.56 -12.76
CA ILE A 118 -15.46 13.16 -12.37
C ILE A 118 -14.22 13.01 -11.51
N ARG A 119 -13.21 13.87 -11.68
CA ARG A 119 -11.92 13.78 -11.00
C ARG A 119 -11.60 15.03 -10.20
N VAL A 120 -11.03 14.86 -9.02
CA VAL A 120 -10.31 15.89 -8.29
C VAL A 120 -9.08 16.28 -9.10
N SER A 121 -8.85 17.58 -9.22
CA SER A 121 -7.79 18.12 -10.05
C SER A 121 -6.41 17.75 -9.49
N GLY A 122 -5.51 17.24 -10.36
CA GLY A 122 -4.17 16.81 -9.96
C GLY A 122 -3.15 17.93 -9.73
N GLY A 123 -3.50 19.19 -10.00
CA GLY A 123 -2.61 20.36 -9.81
C GLY A 123 -2.49 20.82 -8.35
N SER A 124 -1.66 21.81 -8.03
CA SER A 124 -1.34 22.25 -6.66
C SER A 124 -2.39 23.16 -5.98
N TRP A 125 -3.68 22.98 -6.27
CA TRP A 125 -4.78 23.88 -5.89
C TRP A 125 -4.97 24.07 -4.37
N TRP A 126 -4.39 23.19 -3.54
CA TRP A 126 -4.47 23.21 -2.08
C TRP A 126 -3.27 23.87 -1.37
N ARG A 127 -2.18 24.18 -2.09
CA ARG A 127 -0.90 24.59 -1.46
C ARG A 127 -0.74 26.10 -1.20
N GLY A 128 -1.59 26.94 -1.77
CA GLY A 128 -1.43 28.40 -1.73
C GLY A 128 -1.78 29.04 -0.38
N ASP A 129 -1.06 30.11 -0.02
CA ASP A 129 -1.23 30.92 1.20
C ASP A 129 -2.27 32.04 1.09
N THR A 130 -3.08 32.03 0.05
CA THR A 130 -4.19 32.98 -0.12
C THR A 130 -5.41 32.32 -0.78
N GLY A 131 -6.54 33.03 -0.75
CA GLY A 131 -7.74 32.68 -1.51
C GLY A 131 -8.31 31.31 -1.17
N ALA A 132 -8.78 30.58 -2.20
CA ALA A 132 -9.43 29.29 -2.02
C ALA A 132 -8.48 28.17 -1.54
N ALA A 133 -7.17 28.28 -1.79
CA ALA A 133 -6.20 27.31 -1.29
C ALA A 133 -5.99 27.46 0.23
N LEU A 134 -5.85 28.69 0.73
CA LEU A 134 -5.79 28.96 2.16
C LEU A 134 -7.09 28.55 2.85
N ALA A 135 -8.25 28.94 2.31
CA ALA A 135 -9.55 28.61 2.88
C ALA A 135 -9.79 27.09 3.00
N PHE A 136 -9.34 26.28 2.03
CA PHE A 136 -9.38 24.82 2.13
C PHE A 136 -8.60 24.33 3.35
N ARG A 137 -7.36 24.81 3.53
CA ARG A 137 -6.49 24.38 4.63
C ARG A 137 -7.00 24.84 5.98
N GLU A 138 -7.47 26.07 6.10
CA GLU A 138 -8.07 26.60 7.33
C GLU A 138 -9.29 25.77 7.75
N ARG A 139 -10.21 25.49 6.82
CA ARG A 139 -11.41 24.68 7.10
C ARG A 139 -11.06 23.24 7.46
N LEU A 140 -10.16 22.61 6.70
CA LEU A 140 -9.64 21.27 6.96
C LEU A 140 -9.13 21.14 8.40
N PHE A 141 -8.23 22.03 8.81
CA PHE A 141 -7.61 21.94 10.14
C PHE A 141 -8.53 22.39 11.25
N ALA A 142 -9.40 23.39 11.03
CA ALA A 142 -10.43 23.77 12.01
C ALA A 142 -11.35 22.59 12.32
N ASP A 143 -11.79 21.85 11.30
CA ASP A 143 -12.70 20.72 11.48
C ASP A 143 -11.99 19.47 12.04
N VAL A 144 -10.71 19.24 11.69
CA VAL A 144 -9.89 18.22 12.36
C VAL A 144 -9.71 18.55 13.85
N ASP A 145 -9.36 19.80 14.18
CA ASP A 145 -9.12 20.25 15.56
C ASP A 145 -10.40 20.29 16.41
N SER A 146 -11.56 20.30 15.76
CA SER A 146 -12.86 20.22 16.43
C SER A 146 -13.12 18.87 17.11
N PHE A 147 -12.34 17.83 16.79
CA PHE A 147 -12.45 16.52 17.42
C PHE A 147 -11.56 16.44 18.67
N PRO A 148 -12.15 16.22 19.87
CA PRO A 148 -11.36 16.17 21.10
C PRO A 148 -10.41 14.97 21.08
N GLY A 149 -9.19 15.20 21.58
CA GLY A 149 -8.21 14.14 21.79
C GLY A 149 -7.62 13.51 20.52
N ILE A 150 -7.70 14.17 19.35
CA ILE A 150 -6.95 13.76 18.15
C ILE A 150 -5.47 13.53 18.48
N ASN A 151 -4.90 12.47 17.91
CA ASN A 151 -3.52 12.10 18.11
C ASN A 151 -2.60 13.03 17.31
N LEU A 152 -1.92 13.91 18.04
CA LEU A 152 -1.01 14.91 17.49
C LEU A 152 0.45 14.41 17.41
N ARG A 153 0.70 13.10 17.59
CA ARG A 153 2.05 12.54 17.47
C ARG A 153 2.58 12.77 16.06
N ARG A 154 3.81 13.26 15.97
CA ARG A 154 4.49 13.55 14.72
C ARG A 154 5.72 12.66 14.54
N TYR A 155 6.09 12.46 13.30
CA TYR A 155 7.46 12.09 12.98
C TYR A 155 8.40 13.22 13.41
N PRO A 156 9.64 12.91 13.85
CA PRO A 156 10.62 13.92 14.19
C PRO A 156 10.86 14.92 13.07
N ASP A 157 11.26 16.14 13.45
CA ASP A 157 11.71 17.14 12.50
C ASP A 157 13.07 16.75 11.92
N GLY A 158 13.37 17.17 10.69
CA GLY A 158 14.69 16.94 10.07
C GLY A 158 14.98 15.49 9.64
N LEU A 159 13.96 14.63 9.51
CA LEU A 159 14.14 13.32 8.88
C LEU A 159 14.64 13.50 7.43
N SER A 160 15.84 13.00 7.16
CA SER A 160 16.45 12.92 5.84
C SER A 160 16.89 11.48 5.62
N PHE A 161 16.44 10.86 4.54
CA PHE A 161 17.05 9.65 4.01
C PHE A 161 17.93 10.15 2.88
N ASP A 162 19.26 10.23 3.05
CA ASP A 162 20.23 10.90 2.15
C ASP A 162 20.30 10.36 0.69
N GLU A 163 19.15 10.20 0.03
CA GLU A 163 18.91 9.35 -1.12
C GLU A 163 17.83 9.99 -2.02
N GLY A 164 18.25 10.95 -2.83
CA GLY A 164 17.42 11.48 -3.91
C GLY A 164 16.99 10.39 -4.89
N ASN A 165 15.82 10.55 -5.51
CA ASN A 165 15.24 9.66 -6.53
C ASN A 165 14.81 8.25 -6.06
N THR A 166 14.55 8.05 -4.77
CA THR A 166 13.91 6.82 -4.25
C THR A 166 12.38 6.89 -4.31
N ALA A 167 11.69 5.74 -4.16
CA ALA A 167 10.22 5.65 -4.24
C ALA A 167 9.49 6.54 -3.22
N ILE A 168 10.02 6.59 -2.00
CA ILE A 168 9.45 7.31 -0.87
C ILE A 168 10.46 8.38 -0.49
N GLY A 169 10.31 9.57 -1.08
CA GLY A 169 11.20 10.70 -0.77
C GLY A 169 11.05 11.19 0.67
N ASP A 170 11.89 12.16 1.05
CA ASP A 170 12.05 12.80 2.38
C ASP A 170 10.81 13.55 2.92
N TRP A 171 9.63 12.98 2.77
CA TRP A 171 8.36 13.71 2.84
C TRP A 171 7.54 13.38 4.09
N VAL A 172 8.08 12.57 5.00
CA VAL A 172 7.45 12.20 6.27
C VAL A 172 7.83 13.11 7.44
N PHE A 173 8.85 13.98 7.29
CA PHE A 173 9.26 14.91 8.35
C PHE A 173 8.10 15.82 8.78
N GLY A 174 7.97 16.08 10.09
CA GLY A 174 6.96 17.01 10.63
C GLY A 174 5.50 16.57 10.41
N MET A 175 5.28 15.40 9.81
CA MET A 175 3.96 14.86 9.51
C MET A 175 3.34 14.23 10.76
N TYR A 176 2.05 14.44 10.96
CA TYR A 176 1.29 13.68 11.95
C TYR A 176 1.35 12.19 11.59
N ARG A 177 1.98 11.41 12.47
CA ARG A 177 2.25 9.98 12.27
C ARG A 177 0.98 9.16 12.42
N ASN A 178 0.12 9.54 13.36
CA ASN A 178 -1.07 8.80 13.76
C ASN A 178 -2.37 9.52 13.37
N LEU A 179 -2.35 10.40 12.38
CA LEU A 179 -3.53 11.10 11.87
C LEU A 179 -3.56 11.04 10.34
N VAL A 180 -4.68 10.56 9.80
CA VAL A 180 -4.99 10.59 8.37
C VAL A 180 -6.36 11.20 8.18
N VAL A 181 -6.48 12.11 7.22
CA VAL A 181 -7.78 12.67 6.83
C VAL A 181 -8.24 12.02 5.54
N CYS A 182 -9.50 11.61 5.48
CA CYS A 182 -10.17 11.23 4.24
C CYS A 182 -11.18 12.31 3.88
N MET A 183 -11.14 12.79 2.65
CA MET A 183 -12.11 13.73 2.11
C MET A 183 -12.96 12.99 1.08
N LEU A 184 -14.21 12.70 1.45
CA LEU A 184 -15.23 12.24 0.51
C LEU A 184 -15.67 13.44 -0.33
N VAL A 185 -15.73 13.30 -1.65
CA VAL A 185 -15.99 14.44 -2.55
C VAL A 185 -17.16 14.15 -3.46
N LYS A 186 -18.32 14.72 -3.16
CA LYS A 186 -19.50 14.61 -4.02
C LYS A 186 -19.48 15.69 -5.10
N THR A 187 -19.72 15.27 -6.34
CA THR A 187 -19.86 16.14 -7.51
C THR A 187 -21.22 15.91 -8.14
N GLU A 188 -21.62 16.80 -9.06
CA GLU A 188 -22.87 16.60 -9.83
C GLU A 188 -22.93 15.26 -10.57
N LYS A 189 -21.77 14.72 -10.97
CA LYS A 189 -21.69 13.50 -11.79
C LYS A 189 -21.36 12.25 -11.00
N ARG A 190 -20.88 12.36 -9.76
CA ARG A 190 -20.44 11.23 -8.95
C ARG A 190 -20.71 11.44 -7.47
N ASN A 191 -21.17 10.38 -6.83
CA ASN A 191 -21.25 10.31 -5.38
C ASN A 191 -19.88 10.39 -4.70
N ASN A 192 -18.81 10.00 -5.41
CA ASN A 192 -17.43 10.26 -5.00
C ASN A 192 -16.53 10.43 -6.24
N ALA A 193 -15.92 11.60 -6.43
CA ALA A 193 -15.05 11.90 -7.57
C ALA A 193 -13.66 11.29 -7.40
N SER A 194 -13.07 10.68 -8.44
CA SER A 194 -11.71 10.10 -8.39
C SER A 194 -10.68 11.10 -7.91
N GLY A 195 -9.69 10.71 -7.11
CA GLY A 195 -8.75 11.71 -6.60
C GLY A 195 -7.37 11.17 -6.29
N TRP A 196 -6.79 11.68 -5.21
CA TRP A 196 -5.35 11.64 -4.93
C TRP A 196 -5.10 11.73 -3.42
N ALA A 197 -4.01 11.13 -2.95
CA ALA A 197 -3.44 11.44 -1.66
C ALA A 197 -2.60 12.72 -1.69
N LEU A 198 -3.02 13.70 -0.91
CA LEU A 198 -2.39 15.00 -0.75
C LEU A 198 -1.53 15.03 0.51
N ARG A 199 -0.55 15.92 0.47
CA ARG A 199 0.14 16.42 1.66
C ARG A 199 -0.31 17.84 1.90
N VAL A 200 -0.96 18.08 3.03
CA VAL A 200 -1.54 19.38 3.36
C VAL A 200 -0.85 19.92 4.60
N THR A 201 -0.17 21.06 4.45
CA THR A 201 0.45 21.79 5.55
C THR A 201 -0.58 22.64 6.26
N ARG A 202 -0.44 22.80 7.58
CA ARG A 202 -1.24 23.77 8.32
C ARG A 202 -0.98 25.19 7.79
N PRO A 203 -1.97 26.09 7.85
CA PRO A 203 -1.74 27.52 7.66
C PRO A 203 -0.75 28.06 8.70
N SER A 204 -0.17 29.24 8.41
CA SER A 204 0.63 30.00 9.38
C SER A 204 -0.15 30.22 10.69
N PRO A 205 0.51 30.19 11.87
CA PRO A 205 1.96 30.06 12.10
C PRO A 205 2.51 28.63 12.10
N ASP A 206 1.67 27.61 11.91
CA ASP A 206 1.99 26.19 12.08
C ASP A 206 2.44 25.48 10.78
N ASN A 207 3.00 26.21 9.81
CA ASN A 207 3.22 25.71 8.46
C ASN A 207 4.27 24.60 8.32
N ASP A 208 4.95 24.24 9.40
CA ASP A 208 5.83 23.08 9.55
C ASP A 208 5.05 21.77 9.79
N LYS A 209 3.80 21.85 10.28
CA LYS A 209 2.96 20.70 10.58
C LYS A 209 2.15 20.27 9.36
N MET A 210 2.11 18.98 9.08
CA MET A 210 1.40 18.46 7.92
C MET A 210 0.62 17.18 8.20
N VAL A 211 -0.46 16.98 7.45
CA VAL A 211 -1.29 15.77 7.47
C VAL A 211 -1.41 15.18 6.07
N ARG A 212 -1.56 13.86 5.99
CA ARG A 212 -1.90 13.16 4.74
C ARG A 212 -3.41 13.18 4.57
N VAL A 213 -3.86 13.61 3.40
CA VAL A 213 -5.29 13.71 3.09
C VAL A 213 -5.58 12.84 1.87
N ALA A 214 -6.35 11.77 2.03
CA ALA A 214 -6.90 10.99 0.94
C ALA A 214 -8.13 11.69 0.38
N VAL A 215 -8.09 12.22 -0.84
CA VAL A 215 -9.20 12.99 -1.42
C VAL A 215 -9.79 12.20 -2.59
N GLY A 216 -11.09 11.95 -2.60
CA GLY A 216 -11.78 11.38 -3.76
C GLY A 216 -11.76 9.84 -3.89
N ALA A 217 -12.22 9.32 -5.04
CA ALA A 217 -12.89 8.04 -5.21
C ALA A 217 -12.04 6.82 -4.93
N ASN A 218 -12.75 5.76 -4.53
CA ASN A 218 -12.17 4.62 -3.85
C ASN A 218 -11.29 5.13 -2.72
N ALA A 219 -11.85 5.96 -1.83
CA ALA A 219 -11.08 6.63 -0.80
C ALA A 219 -10.29 5.64 0.07
N ILE A 220 -10.56 4.33 0.03
CA ILE A 220 -9.69 3.29 0.59
C ILE A 220 -8.36 3.12 -0.17
N HIS A 221 -8.35 3.14 -1.51
CA HIS A 221 -7.12 3.20 -2.31
C HIS A 221 -6.34 4.49 -2.04
N GLU A 222 -7.01 5.65 -2.04
CA GLU A 222 -6.35 6.92 -1.69
C GLU A 222 -5.92 6.98 -0.23
N PHE A 223 -6.69 6.38 0.68
CA PHE A 223 -6.33 6.19 2.06
C PHE A 223 -5.07 5.32 2.15
N SER A 224 -4.93 4.31 1.32
CA SER A 224 -3.75 3.45 1.32
C SER A 224 -2.50 4.20 0.86
N HIS A 225 -2.61 5.15 -0.07
CA HIS A 225 -1.53 6.10 -0.37
C HIS A 225 -1.26 7.05 0.82
N ALA A 226 -2.29 7.56 1.48
CA ALA A 226 -2.16 8.52 2.58
C ALA A 226 -1.57 7.88 3.85
N PHE A 227 -2.08 6.71 4.22
CA PHE A 227 -1.73 5.91 5.39
C PHE A 227 -0.54 5.00 5.11
N GLY A 228 -0.65 4.07 4.16
CA GLY A 228 0.37 3.05 3.91
C GLY A 228 1.64 3.58 3.23
N LEU A 229 1.58 4.80 2.67
CA LEU A 229 2.61 5.35 1.79
C LEU A 229 2.84 4.47 0.54
N LEU A 230 1.80 3.76 0.13
CA LEU A 230 1.83 2.93 -1.06
C LEU A 230 1.83 3.82 -2.31
N SER A 231 2.36 3.30 -3.41
CA SER A 231 2.35 3.90 -4.74
C SER A 231 1.39 3.16 -5.66
N ASP A 232 0.98 3.82 -6.72
CA ASP A 232 0.17 3.20 -7.78
C ASP A 232 0.94 2.08 -8.46
N GLU A 233 0.29 0.94 -8.68
CA GLU A 233 0.87 -0.22 -9.37
C GLU A 233 0.53 -0.25 -10.86
N TYR A 234 -0.42 0.57 -11.34
CA TYR A 234 -0.83 0.56 -12.75
C TYR A 234 0.16 1.26 -13.70
N ILE A 235 -0.03 1.04 -15.00
CA ILE A 235 0.85 1.55 -16.07
C ILE A 235 0.16 2.69 -16.84
N LYS A 236 0.52 3.93 -16.53
CA LYS A 236 -0.11 5.10 -17.15
C LYS A 236 0.54 5.58 -18.46
N GLU A 237 1.84 5.39 -18.61
CA GLU A 237 2.63 5.99 -19.69
C GLU A 237 3.37 4.92 -20.49
N ARG A 238 2.96 4.68 -21.75
CA ARG A 238 3.60 3.72 -22.66
C ARG A 238 5.02 4.15 -23.00
N GLU A 239 5.91 3.16 -23.13
CA GLU A 239 7.32 3.34 -23.56
C GLU A 239 8.16 4.29 -22.67
N THR A 240 7.67 4.62 -21.48
CA THR A 240 8.43 5.41 -20.51
C THR A 240 9.25 4.51 -19.60
N VAL A 241 10.44 4.99 -19.26
CA VAL A 241 11.37 4.33 -18.34
C VAL A 241 11.38 5.07 -17.01
N SER A 242 11.31 4.35 -15.90
CA SER A 242 11.53 4.95 -14.58
C SER A 242 12.98 5.42 -14.43
N SER A 243 13.19 6.63 -13.92
CA SER A 243 14.50 7.14 -13.50
C SER A 243 14.78 6.96 -12.01
N ARG A 244 13.83 6.35 -11.27
CA ARG A 244 13.96 6.09 -9.83
C ARG A 244 14.79 4.85 -9.59
N VAL A 245 15.33 4.75 -8.38
CA VAL A 245 16.11 3.60 -7.91
C VAL A 245 15.56 3.09 -6.58
N ASN A 246 15.82 1.83 -6.25
CA ASN A 246 15.55 1.31 -4.91
C ASN A 246 16.40 2.09 -3.87
N PRO A 247 15.87 2.32 -2.66
CA PRO A 247 16.67 2.93 -1.61
C PRO A 247 17.89 2.06 -1.30
N ARG A 248 19.04 2.69 -1.09
CA ARG A 248 20.29 1.98 -0.74
C ARG A 248 20.20 1.41 0.67
N ARG A 249 19.58 2.17 1.57
CA ARG A 249 19.32 1.77 2.95
C ARG A 249 17.88 1.31 3.07
N GLU A 250 17.69 0.02 3.30
CA GLU A 250 16.37 -0.49 3.64
C GLU A 250 15.93 0.04 5.01
N ASN A 251 14.82 0.77 5.03
CA ASN A 251 14.24 1.34 6.23
C ASN A 251 12.74 1.17 6.14
N ILE A 252 12.09 0.82 7.26
CA ILE A 252 10.66 0.61 7.25
C ILE A 252 9.92 1.78 6.58
N LEU A 253 10.32 3.03 6.80
CA LEU A 253 9.69 4.25 6.28
C LEU A 253 9.91 4.49 4.79
N ASN A 254 10.96 3.92 4.18
CA ASN A 254 11.25 4.10 2.76
C ASN A 254 10.94 2.85 1.90
N CYS A 255 10.52 1.74 2.53
CA CYS A 255 10.02 0.56 1.82
C CYS A 255 8.78 0.88 0.97
N SER A 256 8.88 0.63 -0.33
CA SER A 256 7.81 0.82 -1.31
C SER A 256 7.17 -0.50 -1.73
N ASN A 257 5.92 -0.44 -2.20
CA ASN A 257 5.29 -1.56 -2.91
C ASN A 257 5.82 -1.76 -4.33
N LEU A 258 6.71 -0.88 -4.80
CA LEU A 258 7.38 -0.97 -6.08
C LEU A 258 8.87 -1.29 -5.91
N SER A 259 9.46 -1.94 -6.90
CA SER A 259 10.89 -2.10 -7.08
C SER A 259 11.32 -1.44 -8.37
N PHE A 260 12.48 -0.77 -8.37
CA PHE A 260 13.11 -0.22 -9.58
C PHE A 260 14.32 -1.05 -10.03
N SER A 261 14.37 -2.30 -9.62
CA SER A 261 15.37 -3.28 -10.02
C SER A 261 14.71 -4.57 -10.47
N SER A 262 15.23 -5.12 -11.55
CA SER A 262 14.88 -6.45 -12.09
C SER A 262 15.73 -7.58 -11.49
N LYS A 263 16.71 -7.25 -10.63
CA LYS A 263 17.53 -8.26 -9.95
C LYS A 263 16.75 -8.92 -8.81
N TYR A 264 16.83 -10.24 -8.75
CA TYR A 264 16.14 -11.05 -7.75
C TYR A 264 16.53 -10.64 -6.33
N SER A 265 17.82 -10.53 -6.05
CA SER A 265 18.34 -10.11 -4.74
C SER A 265 17.93 -8.69 -4.29
N GLU A 266 17.43 -7.84 -5.19
CA GLU A 266 17.10 -6.43 -4.90
C GLU A 266 15.60 -6.16 -4.75
N VAL A 267 14.72 -7.14 -4.97
CA VAL A 267 13.27 -6.94 -4.76
C VAL A 267 12.87 -7.11 -3.29
N PRO A 268 12.01 -6.24 -2.74
CA PRO A 268 11.66 -6.30 -1.32
C PRO A 268 10.67 -7.42 -0.97
N TRP A 269 10.01 -8.02 -1.97
CA TRP A 269 9.09 -9.16 -1.82
C TRP A 269 9.73 -10.51 -2.16
N LEU A 270 11.05 -10.62 -2.08
CA LEU A 270 11.78 -11.83 -2.44
C LEU A 270 11.24 -13.11 -1.78
N HIS A 271 10.82 -12.99 -0.51
CA HIS A 271 10.26 -14.10 0.26
C HIS A 271 8.90 -14.60 -0.25
N LEU A 272 8.19 -13.78 -1.03
CA LEU A 272 6.94 -14.16 -1.70
C LEU A 272 7.18 -14.76 -3.09
N SER A 273 8.41 -14.67 -3.61
CA SER A 273 8.71 -15.13 -4.96
C SER A 273 8.43 -16.64 -5.14
N PRO A 274 8.31 -17.12 -6.38
CA PRO A 274 8.23 -18.55 -6.73
C PRO A 274 9.26 -19.44 -6.05
N TRP A 275 10.46 -18.91 -5.90
CA TRP A 275 11.62 -19.58 -5.31
C TRP A 275 11.91 -19.06 -3.90
N GLY A 276 10.95 -18.35 -3.31
CA GLY A 276 11.02 -17.77 -2.00
C GLY A 276 10.77 -18.82 -0.92
N ARG A 277 10.03 -18.42 0.11
CA ARG A 277 9.86 -19.23 1.33
C ARG A 277 9.08 -20.53 1.10
N ILE A 278 8.12 -20.53 0.18
CA ILE A 278 7.28 -21.70 -0.13
C ILE A 278 7.67 -22.21 -1.51
N SER A 279 7.88 -23.53 -1.60
CA SER A 279 8.02 -24.18 -2.90
C SER A 279 6.70 -24.10 -3.66
N ARG A 280 6.71 -23.39 -4.79
CA ARG A 280 5.53 -23.21 -5.64
C ARG A 280 5.67 -24.09 -6.87
N GLN A 281 5.02 -25.26 -6.82
CA GLN A 281 4.79 -26.11 -7.99
C GLN A 281 3.32 -25.92 -8.38
N ALA A 282 3.04 -25.04 -9.35
CA ALA A 282 1.68 -24.89 -9.82
C ALA A 282 1.35 -26.09 -10.71
N ALA A 283 0.52 -27.04 -10.24
CA ALA A 283 -0.08 -28.13 -11.02
C ALA A 283 0.76 -28.64 -12.23
N GLY A 284 2.07 -28.87 -12.03
CA GLY A 284 3.06 -28.94 -13.10
C GLY A 284 4.48 -28.56 -12.61
N ASN A 285 5.45 -28.50 -13.55
CA ASN A 285 6.87 -28.27 -13.25
C ASN A 285 7.27 -26.79 -13.15
N GLU A 286 6.35 -25.84 -13.34
CA GLU A 286 6.64 -24.40 -13.35
C GLU A 286 5.73 -23.64 -12.36
N ALA A 287 6.22 -22.53 -11.82
CA ALA A 287 5.49 -21.72 -10.85
C ALA A 287 4.60 -20.69 -11.55
N SER A 288 3.39 -20.47 -11.03
CA SER A 288 2.45 -19.51 -11.62
C SER A 288 2.99 -18.05 -11.55
N PRO A 289 2.98 -17.27 -12.65
CA PRO A 289 3.47 -15.88 -12.73
C PRO A 289 2.72 -14.87 -11.85
N VAL A 290 1.68 -15.31 -11.15
CA VAL A 290 0.70 -14.46 -10.46
C VAL A 290 1.28 -13.63 -9.32
N LEU A 291 2.21 -14.20 -8.56
CA LEU A 291 2.60 -13.70 -7.25
C LEU A 291 4.11 -13.71 -7.05
N GLY A 292 4.65 -12.69 -6.38
CA GLY A 292 6.06 -12.58 -6.05
C GLY A 292 6.98 -12.43 -7.28
N TRP A 293 6.41 -12.08 -8.43
CA TRP A 293 7.13 -11.86 -9.69
C TRP A 293 7.36 -10.37 -9.95
N LEU A 294 7.97 -10.05 -11.09
CA LEU A 294 8.15 -8.69 -11.59
C LEU A 294 7.02 -8.35 -12.56
N TRP A 295 5.96 -7.74 -12.04
CA TRP A 295 4.89 -7.18 -12.88
C TRP A 295 5.18 -5.72 -13.17
N VAL A 296 5.15 -5.29 -14.44
CA VAL A 296 5.37 -3.89 -14.84
C VAL A 296 4.33 -2.99 -14.18
N GLY A 297 4.74 -1.86 -13.60
CA GLY A 297 3.81 -0.94 -12.94
C GLY A 297 4.33 0.46 -12.65
N GLY A 298 3.88 1.07 -11.55
CA GLY A 298 4.50 2.31 -11.06
C GLY A 298 4.36 3.52 -11.98
N ASN A 299 3.28 3.60 -12.77
CA ASN A 299 3.03 4.61 -13.79
C ASN A 299 4.06 4.63 -14.94
N ARG A 300 4.92 3.61 -15.09
CA ARG A 300 5.93 3.54 -16.17
C ARG A 300 5.88 2.20 -16.86
N HIS A 301 6.31 2.16 -18.12
CA HIS A 301 6.32 0.93 -18.90
C HIS A 301 7.57 0.07 -18.63
N ARG A 302 8.68 0.67 -18.20
CA ARG A 302 9.96 -0.05 -18.01
C ARG A 302 10.69 0.39 -16.74
N GLY A 303 11.44 -0.55 -16.15
CA GLY A 303 12.34 -0.29 -15.02
C GLY A 303 11.62 -0.09 -13.68
N VAL A 304 10.39 -0.57 -13.55
CA VAL A 304 9.65 -0.56 -12.30
C VAL A 304 8.68 -1.72 -12.25
N TRP A 305 8.59 -2.34 -11.09
CA TRP A 305 7.93 -3.62 -10.88
C TRP A 305 7.06 -3.58 -9.63
N HIS A 306 6.02 -4.40 -9.58
CA HIS A 306 5.21 -4.69 -8.39
C HIS A 306 5.06 -6.21 -8.21
N ALA A 307 4.64 -6.62 -7.02
CA ALA A 307 4.76 -8.01 -6.56
C ALA A 307 3.71 -8.97 -7.12
N GLU A 308 2.54 -8.51 -7.54
CA GLU A 308 1.42 -9.38 -7.91
C GLU A 308 0.57 -8.82 -9.03
N TYR A 309 -0.07 -9.73 -9.74
CA TYR A 309 -0.93 -9.42 -10.87
C TYR A 309 -2.09 -8.46 -10.56
N ARG A 310 -2.78 -8.64 -9.43
CA ARG A 310 -3.90 -7.78 -9.00
C ARG A 310 -3.68 -7.25 -7.59
N CYS A 311 -4.12 -6.02 -7.36
CA CYS A 311 -3.99 -5.34 -6.09
C CYS A 311 -4.97 -4.17 -6.02
N LEU A 312 -5.37 -3.76 -4.81
CA LEU A 312 -6.07 -2.49 -4.60
C LEU A 312 -5.30 -1.30 -5.18
N MET A 313 -3.97 -1.32 -5.13
CA MET A 313 -3.09 -0.26 -5.63
C MET A 313 -2.94 -0.25 -7.15
N ASN A 314 -3.49 -1.25 -7.84
CA ASN A 314 -3.50 -1.29 -9.30
C ASN A 314 -4.69 -0.48 -9.87
N GLY A 315 -4.79 -0.36 -11.18
CA GLY A 315 -5.72 0.50 -11.90
C GLY A 315 -6.98 -0.26 -12.32
N ARG A 316 -8.13 0.44 -12.31
CA ARG A 316 -9.35 -0.04 -13.01
C ARG A 316 -9.26 0.14 -14.53
N SER A 317 -8.30 0.94 -14.93
CA SER A 317 -7.92 1.28 -16.29
C SER A 317 -6.47 1.76 -16.26
N ASN A 318 -5.87 1.98 -17.43
CA ASN A 318 -4.45 2.30 -17.59
C ASN A 318 -3.55 1.14 -17.15
N ASN A 319 -3.87 -0.06 -17.63
CA ASN A 319 -2.96 -1.19 -17.66
C ASN A 319 -2.96 -1.62 -19.12
N PHE A 320 -2.23 -0.87 -19.97
CA PHE A 320 -2.18 -1.09 -21.41
C PHE A 320 -2.25 -2.58 -21.72
N GLN A 321 -3.07 -2.94 -22.72
CA GLN A 321 -3.41 -4.32 -23.00
C GLN A 321 -2.16 -5.21 -22.97
N PHE A 322 -2.39 -6.41 -22.45
CA PHE A 322 -1.45 -7.44 -22.02
C PHE A 322 -0.42 -7.90 -23.05
N THR A 323 -0.41 -7.27 -24.22
CA THR A 323 0.46 -7.52 -25.35
C THR A 323 1.08 -6.18 -25.81
N GLN A 324 2.41 -6.15 -25.91
CA GLN A 324 3.14 -5.03 -26.50
C GLN A 324 2.88 -4.92 -28.02
N ASP A 325 2.32 -5.99 -28.62
CA ASP A 325 2.03 -6.09 -30.04
C ASP A 325 0.53 -5.95 -30.35
N ALA A 326 0.18 -4.82 -30.96
CA ALA A 326 -1.16 -4.56 -31.45
C ALA A 326 -1.52 -5.43 -32.68
N ALA A 327 -0.54 -5.97 -33.41
CA ALA A 327 -0.81 -6.80 -34.60
C ALA A 327 -1.29 -8.22 -34.24
N SER A 328 -1.03 -8.67 -33.01
CA SER A 328 -1.51 -9.94 -32.46
C SER A 328 -2.71 -9.81 -31.53
N ASP A 329 -3.18 -8.58 -31.25
CA ASP A 329 -4.36 -8.35 -30.42
C ASP A 329 -5.64 -8.33 -31.28
N PRO A 330 -6.58 -9.29 -31.10
CA PRO A 330 -7.83 -9.35 -31.87
C PRO A 330 -8.80 -8.18 -31.60
N THR A 331 -8.48 -7.30 -30.64
CA THR A 331 -9.23 -6.08 -30.31
C THR A 331 -8.56 -4.80 -30.80
N ALA A 332 -7.35 -4.89 -31.36
CA ALA A 332 -6.71 -3.77 -32.07
C ALA A 332 -7.45 -3.46 -33.37
N GLN A 333 -7.54 -2.18 -33.72
CA GLN A 333 -7.98 -1.79 -35.07
C GLN A 333 -6.94 -2.27 -36.10
N PRO A 334 -7.34 -2.43 -37.37
CA PRO A 334 -6.43 -2.82 -38.46
C PRO A 334 -5.22 -1.91 -38.67
N ASP A 335 -5.22 -0.70 -38.10
CA ASP A 335 -4.13 0.28 -38.12
C ASP A 335 -3.21 0.20 -36.88
N GLY A 336 -3.45 -0.75 -35.98
CA GLY A 336 -2.70 -0.93 -34.73
C GLY A 336 -3.13 -0.03 -33.58
N VAL A 337 -4.26 0.69 -33.71
CA VAL A 337 -4.80 1.57 -32.66
C VAL A 337 -5.87 0.85 -31.84
N TYR A 338 -5.89 1.02 -30.52
CA TYR A 338 -6.87 0.37 -29.65
C TYR A 338 -8.15 1.21 -29.53
N GLN A 339 -9.34 0.58 -29.57
CA GLN A 339 -10.62 1.30 -29.40
C GLN A 339 -10.81 1.87 -27.98
N ASN A 340 -10.06 1.36 -27.00
CA ASN A 340 -10.08 1.81 -25.62
C ASN A 340 -8.68 1.77 -25.00
N ASP A 341 -8.01 2.92 -24.90
CA ASP A 341 -6.75 3.10 -24.13
C ASP A 341 -6.87 2.76 -22.62
N LYS A 342 -7.97 2.14 -22.20
CA LYS A 342 -8.31 1.83 -20.82
C LYS A 342 -7.59 0.59 -20.30
N GLY A 343 -7.10 -0.34 -21.13
CA GLY A 343 -6.38 -1.52 -20.63
C GLY A 343 -7.24 -2.43 -19.73
N ALA A 344 -6.62 -3.38 -18.99
CA ALA A 344 -7.37 -4.29 -18.11
C ALA A 344 -7.64 -3.72 -16.71
N ASP A 345 -8.75 -4.16 -16.09
CA ASP A 345 -9.03 -3.91 -14.68
C ASP A 345 -8.25 -4.90 -13.81
N LEU A 346 -7.12 -4.44 -13.29
CA LEU A 346 -6.28 -5.20 -12.37
C LEU A 346 -6.51 -4.80 -10.91
N ARG A 347 -7.41 -3.85 -10.68
CA ARG A 347 -7.77 -3.45 -9.32
C ARG A 347 -8.57 -4.58 -8.69
N ASP A 348 -8.14 -4.97 -7.50
CA ASP A 348 -8.95 -5.76 -6.60
C ASP A 348 -9.41 -4.87 -5.45
N LYS A 349 -10.72 -4.62 -5.35
CA LYS A 349 -11.24 -3.72 -4.31
C LYS A 349 -11.26 -4.37 -2.93
N SER A 350 -11.17 -5.69 -2.88
CA SER A 350 -11.32 -6.48 -1.66
C SER A 350 -9.99 -6.88 -1.03
N ARG A 351 -8.85 -6.64 -1.71
CA ARG A 351 -7.54 -7.01 -1.16
C ARG A 351 -6.39 -6.15 -1.66
N PHE A 352 -5.37 -6.07 -0.83
CA PHE A 352 -4.02 -5.75 -1.27
C PHE A 352 -3.36 -6.98 -1.93
N CYS A 353 -2.33 -6.74 -2.74
CA CYS A 353 -1.30 -7.76 -2.92
C CYS A 353 -0.63 -8.05 -1.56
N LEU A 354 -0.09 -9.25 -1.37
CA LEU A 354 0.51 -9.69 -0.11
C LEU A 354 1.67 -8.79 0.33
N TRP A 355 2.40 -8.19 -0.62
CA TRP A 355 3.44 -7.20 -0.29
C TRP A 355 2.85 -5.88 0.22
N CYS A 356 1.81 -5.35 -0.43
CA CYS A 356 1.10 -4.17 0.08
C CYS A 356 0.46 -4.45 1.46
N GLN A 357 -0.09 -5.65 1.68
CA GLN A 357 -0.62 -6.06 2.99
C GLN A 357 0.47 -6.06 4.06
N GLU A 358 1.65 -6.60 3.73
CA GLU A 358 2.82 -6.64 4.63
C GLU A 358 3.30 -5.22 4.99
N LEU A 359 3.40 -4.34 3.99
CA LEU A 359 3.75 -2.92 4.19
C LEU A 359 2.74 -2.22 5.10
N VAL A 360 1.44 -2.40 4.87
CA VAL A 360 0.39 -1.79 5.70
C VAL A 360 0.44 -2.33 7.14
N CYS A 361 0.69 -3.63 7.32
CA CYS A 361 0.89 -4.22 8.65
C CYS A 361 2.10 -3.59 9.36
N MET A 362 3.25 -3.54 8.69
CA MET A 362 4.45 -2.87 9.19
C MET A 362 4.18 -1.42 9.59
N ARG A 363 3.41 -0.67 8.79
CA ARG A 363 3.01 0.72 9.09
C ARG A 363 2.11 0.83 10.32
N ILE A 364 1.20 -0.11 10.54
CA ILE A 364 0.37 -0.14 11.75
C ILE A 364 1.24 -0.40 12.99
N LEU A 365 2.10 -1.40 12.91
CA LEU A 365 2.97 -1.80 14.02
C LEU A 365 4.01 -0.72 14.36
N GLU A 366 4.51 -0.03 13.33
CA GLU A 366 5.36 1.15 13.49
C GLU A 366 4.61 2.23 14.28
N ARG A 367 3.45 2.69 13.78
CA ARG A 367 2.65 3.78 14.38
C ARG A 367 2.15 3.51 15.80
N THR A 368 2.03 2.23 16.16
CA THR A 368 1.58 1.76 17.48
C THR A 368 2.73 1.40 18.42
N ASP A 369 3.97 1.62 17.98
CA ASP A 369 5.22 1.27 18.67
C ASP A 369 5.39 -0.22 18.99
N GLN A 370 4.62 -1.08 18.33
CA GLN A 370 4.82 -2.53 18.47
C GLN A 370 6.15 -2.98 17.90
N LEU A 371 6.80 -2.22 17.02
CA LEU A 371 8.14 -2.56 16.55
C LEU A 371 9.25 -2.06 17.47
N GLN A 372 8.95 -1.21 18.44
CA GLN A 372 9.95 -0.57 19.29
C GLN A 372 10.45 -1.50 20.39
N GLU A 373 11.76 -1.48 20.64
CA GLU A 373 12.42 -2.13 21.79
C GLU A 373 13.13 -1.08 22.68
N PRO A 374 13.35 -1.36 23.98
CA PRO A 374 14.02 -0.43 24.89
C PRO A 374 15.46 -0.05 24.47
N THR A 375 16.13 -0.93 23.72
CA THR A 375 17.52 -0.75 23.28
C THR A 375 17.64 -0.05 21.92
N ASP A 376 16.52 0.28 21.28
CA ASP A 376 16.53 0.95 19.99
C ASP A 376 17.16 2.36 20.10
N PRO A 377 17.93 2.82 19.09
CA PRO A 377 18.59 4.12 19.13
C PRO A 377 17.60 5.28 19.14
N ALA A 378 18.03 6.44 19.65
CA ALA A 378 17.21 7.65 19.65
C ALA A 378 16.96 8.17 18.23
N ASP A 379 17.94 8.03 17.32
CA ASP A 379 17.79 8.42 15.93
C ASP A 379 16.69 7.61 15.24
N PHE A 380 15.78 8.30 14.56
CA PHE A 380 14.58 7.67 13.99
C PHE A 380 14.89 6.96 12.66
N VAL A 381 15.90 7.42 11.92
CA VAL A 381 16.33 6.77 10.68
C VAL A 381 17.04 5.47 11.01
N GLU A 382 17.96 5.48 11.96
CA GLU A 382 18.64 4.27 12.46
C GLU A 382 17.62 3.28 13.05
N ARG A 383 16.65 3.77 13.83
CA ARG A 383 15.52 2.95 14.31
C ARG A 383 14.75 2.28 13.19
N GLY A 384 14.40 3.02 12.14
CA GLY A 384 13.64 2.47 11.03
C GLY A 384 14.39 1.36 10.28
N GLN A 385 15.73 1.38 10.25
CA GLN A 385 16.55 0.30 9.71
C GLN A 385 16.54 -0.92 10.64
N ILE A 386 16.70 -0.72 11.95
CA ILE A 386 16.63 -1.80 12.95
C ILE A 386 15.25 -2.46 12.95
N TRP A 387 14.18 -1.68 12.88
CA TRP A 387 12.80 -2.17 12.79
C TRP A 387 12.59 -3.03 11.54
N TYR A 388 13.13 -2.59 10.40
CA TYR A 388 13.02 -3.39 9.18
C TYR A 388 13.90 -4.65 9.22
N ALA A 389 15.11 -4.58 9.77
CA ALA A 389 15.96 -5.75 9.96
C ALA A 389 15.28 -6.79 10.86
N ARG A 390 14.77 -6.36 12.02
CA ARG A 390 13.98 -7.17 12.97
C ARG A 390 12.74 -7.77 12.32
N TRP A 391 12.04 -6.98 11.49
CA TRP A 391 10.91 -7.48 10.71
C TRP A 391 11.33 -8.70 9.87
N LYS A 392 12.42 -8.56 9.10
CA LYS A 392 12.91 -9.62 8.22
C LYS A 392 13.39 -10.86 8.98
N SER A 393 14.10 -10.69 10.10
CA SER A 393 14.75 -11.79 10.82
C SER A 393 13.87 -12.49 11.83
N GLU A 394 12.91 -11.79 12.45
CA GLU A 394 12.22 -12.28 13.64
C GLU A 394 10.69 -12.25 13.51
N LEU A 395 10.12 -11.16 12.96
CA LEU A 395 8.67 -10.92 13.06
C LEU A 395 7.89 -11.36 11.82
N ARG A 396 8.53 -11.49 10.66
CA ARG A 396 7.85 -11.87 9.42
C ARG A 396 7.18 -13.24 9.54
N ASP A 397 7.78 -14.19 10.24
CA ASP A 397 7.20 -15.52 10.45
C ASP A 397 5.88 -15.47 11.22
N ASN A 398 5.83 -14.61 12.22
CA ASN A 398 4.61 -14.34 12.97
C ASN A 398 3.56 -13.63 12.10
N TYR A 399 3.96 -12.68 11.24
CA TYR A 399 3.06 -12.11 10.23
C TYR A 399 2.48 -13.18 9.30
N TRP A 400 3.32 -14.10 8.80
CA TRP A 400 2.89 -15.20 7.94
C TRP A 400 1.85 -16.09 8.62
N SER A 401 2.10 -16.45 9.89
CA SER A 401 1.16 -17.24 10.68
C SER A 401 -0.14 -16.47 10.96
N LEU A 402 -0.03 -15.21 11.36
CA LEU A 402 -1.17 -14.36 11.74
C LEU A 402 -2.12 -14.13 10.56
N PHE A 403 -1.56 -13.92 9.37
CA PHE A 403 -2.33 -13.69 8.17
C PHE A 403 -2.65 -14.96 7.38
N GLY A 404 -2.05 -16.12 7.70
CA GLY A 404 -2.16 -17.31 6.85
C GLY A 404 -1.67 -17.02 5.43
N VAL A 405 -0.47 -16.45 5.32
CA VAL A 405 0.10 -16.01 4.02
C VAL A 405 0.30 -17.20 3.10
N SER A 406 0.71 -18.35 3.64
CA SER A 406 0.89 -19.60 2.91
C SER A 406 -0.41 -20.05 2.22
N GLU A 407 -1.52 -20.01 2.93
CA GLU A 407 -2.85 -20.35 2.44
C GLU A 407 -3.32 -19.34 1.39
N GLN A 408 -3.12 -18.04 1.64
CA GLN A 408 -3.44 -17.00 0.65
C GLN A 408 -2.68 -17.17 -0.67
N ILE A 409 -1.39 -17.52 -0.62
CA ILE A 409 -0.61 -17.81 -1.84
C ILE A 409 -1.28 -18.94 -2.62
N ARG A 410 -1.61 -20.05 -1.94
CA ARG A 410 -2.27 -21.20 -2.58
C ARG A 410 -3.64 -20.85 -3.16
N ASP A 411 -4.45 -20.12 -2.40
CA ASP A 411 -5.80 -19.72 -2.82
C ASP A 411 -5.75 -18.78 -4.03
N TYR A 412 -4.81 -17.83 -4.03
CA TYR A 412 -4.59 -16.95 -5.18
C TYR A 412 -4.14 -17.77 -6.38
N GLU A 413 -3.08 -18.56 -6.26
CA GLU A 413 -2.60 -19.40 -7.37
C GLU A 413 -3.69 -20.30 -7.95
N ALA A 414 -4.51 -20.94 -7.10
CA ALA A 414 -5.64 -21.75 -7.54
C ALA A 414 -6.70 -20.92 -8.27
N ALA A 415 -7.05 -19.74 -7.74
CA ALA A 415 -8.00 -18.83 -8.37
C ALA A 415 -7.52 -18.38 -9.77
N TYR A 416 -6.22 -18.13 -9.93
CA TYR A 416 -5.64 -17.66 -11.20
C TYR A 416 -5.28 -18.77 -12.18
N ALA A 417 -4.97 -19.99 -11.72
CA ALA A 417 -4.76 -21.13 -12.61
C ALA A 417 -6.03 -21.48 -13.42
N GLY A 418 -7.21 -21.13 -12.91
CA GLY A 418 -8.49 -21.22 -13.63
C GLY A 418 -8.79 -20.03 -14.54
N MET A 419 -8.03 -18.94 -14.46
CA MET A 419 -8.24 -17.75 -15.28
C MET A 419 -7.42 -17.83 -16.57
N ARG A 420 -8.12 -17.88 -17.70
CA ARG A 420 -7.55 -17.53 -19.00
C ARG A 420 -7.47 -16.00 -19.05
N VAL A 421 -6.28 -15.43 -18.95
CA VAL A 421 -6.08 -13.99 -18.81
C VAL A 421 -5.30 -13.46 -20.00
N GLY A 422 -6.06 -12.99 -20.98
CA GLY A 422 -5.61 -12.34 -22.19
C GLY A 422 -6.86 -12.05 -23.04
N PRO A 423 -6.82 -11.09 -23.99
CA PRO A 423 -7.97 -10.80 -24.87
C PRO A 423 -8.43 -12.03 -25.69
N ALA A 424 -7.58 -13.05 -25.88
CA ALA A 424 -7.94 -14.34 -26.50
C ALA A 424 -7.97 -15.53 -25.53
N GLY A 425 -7.82 -15.27 -24.22
CA GLY A 425 -7.80 -16.29 -23.19
C GLY A 425 -6.47 -17.05 -23.08
N GLU A 426 -5.35 -16.40 -23.37
CA GLU A 426 -4.01 -16.96 -23.10
C GLU A 426 -3.75 -17.15 -21.60
N ALA A 427 -2.72 -17.94 -21.28
CA ALA A 427 -2.22 -18.11 -19.92
C ALA A 427 -1.40 -16.90 -19.49
N LEU A 428 -1.46 -16.54 -18.20
CA LEU A 428 -0.73 -15.42 -17.59
C LEU A 428 0.78 -15.45 -17.82
N GLU A 429 1.34 -16.64 -18.04
CA GLU A 429 2.77 -16.88 -18.30
C GLU A 429 3.26 -16.36 -19.65
N MET A 430 2.34 -16.02 -20.55
CA MET A 430 2.64 -15.41 -21.85
C MET A 430 2.37 -13.90 -21.88
N SER A 431 2.16 -13.25 -20.73
CA SER A 431 1.94 -11.80 -20.68
C SER A 431 3.24 -11.02 -20.79
N ASP A 432 3.27 -10.01 -21.66
CA ASP A 432 4.40 -9.05 -21.79
C ASP A 432 4.53 -8.09 -20.60
N LEU A 433 3.62 -8.13 -19.63
CA LEU A 433 3.68 -7.37 -18.38
C LEU A 433 4.50 -8.09 -17.30
N TYR A 434 4.83 -9.35 -17.52
CA TYR A 434 5.69 -10.14 -16.68
C TYR A 434 7.13 -10.10 -17.23
N ALA A 435 8.11 -9.93 -16.35
CA ALA A 435 9.51 -10.15 -16.68
C ALA A 435 10.11 -11.24 -15.77
N PRO A 436 10.90 -12.18 -16.32
CA PRO A 436 11.76 -13.00 -15.48
C PRO A 436 12.76 -12.09 -14.76
N PHE A 437 13.20 -12.54 -13.58
CA PHE A 437 14.31 -11.86 -12.91
C PHE A 437 15.56 -11.94 -13.78
N ASP A 438 16.33 -10.85 -13.80
CA ASP A 438 17.67 -10.90 -14.38
C ASP A 438 18.47 -11.94 -13.61
N ALA A 439 19.22 -12.78 -14.34
CA ALA A 439 20.10 -13.74 -13.72
C ALA A 439 21.11 -12.99 -12.84
N ASP A 440 20.90 -13.02 -11.53
CA ASP A 440 21.95 -12.70 -10.58
C ASP A 440 23.10 -13.64 -10.95
N THR A 441 24.26 -13.11 -11.33
CA THR A 441 25.46 -13.93 -11.58
C THR A 441 25.97 -14.48 -10.25
N HIS A 442 25.21 -15.41 -9.67
CA HIS A 442 25.55 -16.22 -8.52
C HIS A 442 25.34 -17.67 -8.90
N THR A 443 26.33 -18.20 -9.61
CA THR A 443 26.63 -19.63 -9.64
C THR A 443 26.86 -20.13 -8.21
N HIS A 444 25.79 -20.51 -7.51
CA HIS A 444 25.91 -21.53 -6.47
C HIS A 444 26.01 -22.90 -7.12
N ALA A 445 27.15 -23.14 -7.78
CA ALA A 445 27.57 -24.50 -8.09
C ALA A 445 27.99 -25.16 -6.78
N HIS A 446 27.02 -25.72 -6.04
CA HIS A 446 27.34 -26.79 -5.09
C HIS A 446 27.65 -28.05 -5.90
N THR A 447 28.87 -28.12 -6.44
CA THR A 447 29.42 -29.37 -6.93
C THR A 447 29.75 -30.21 -5.70
N HIS A 448 28.87 -31.15 -5.35
CA HIS A 448 29.26 -32.27 -4.50
C HIS A 448 30.25 -33.13 -5.29
N THR A 449 31.55 -32.84 -5.14
CA THR A 449 32.59 -33.75 -5.58
C THR A 449 32.59 -34.96 -4.64
N HIS A 450 31.92 -36.03 -5.05
CA HIS A 450 32.13 -37.35 -4.48
C HIS A 450 33.51 -37.84 -4.90
N THR A 451 34.49 -37.71 -4.01
CA THR A 451 35.77 -38.40 -4.16
C THR A 451 35.54 -39.89 -3.84
N HIS A 452 35.31 -40.69 -4.87
CA HIS A 452 35.44 -42.14 -4.78
C HIS A 452 36.93 -42.50 -4.74
N THR A 453 37.46 -42.74 -3.54
CA THR A 453 38.78 -43.37 -3.40
C THR A 453 38.63 -44.86 -3.67
N HIS A 454 38.84 -45.26 -4.93
CA HIS A 454 39.10 -46.66 -5.26
C HIS A 454 40.42 -47.07 -4.60
N SER A 455 40.36 -47.97 -3.62
CA SER A 455 41.52 -48.71 -3.15
C SER A 455 41.72 -49.92 -4.07
N PRO A 456 42.84 -50.06 -4.78
CA PRO A 456 43.19 -51.31 -5.42
C PRO A 456 43.80 -52.25 -4.38
N GLY A 457 43.19 -53.43 -4.22
CA GLY A 457 43.78 -54.51 -3.46
C GLY A 457 45.02 -55.06 -4.16
N LEU A 458 46.06 -55.35 -3.39
CA LEU A 458 47.07 -56.35 -3.71
C LEU A 458 47.41 -57.13 -2.45
N ASP A 459 47.28 -58.44 -2.59
CA ASP A 459 47.57 -59.50 -1.63
C ASP A 459 49.08 -59.75 -1.43
N ALA A 460 49.35 -60.35 -0.27
CA ALA A 460 50.45 -61.29 0.07
C ALA A 460 51.89 -60.78 0.22
N GLY A 461 52.49 -61.09 1.38
CA GLY A 461 53.96 -61.00 1.55
C GLY A 461 54.47 -61.02 2.99
N MET A 462 54.25 -62.13 3.71
CA MET A 462 54.84 -62.48 5.01
C MET A 462 56.38 -62.37 5.01
N TRP A 463 57.00 -61.77 6.04
CA TRP A 463 58.24 -62.26 6.71
C TRP A 463 58.49 -61.54 8.06
N LEU A 464 58.78 -62.36 9.06
CA LEU A 464 59.29 -62.11 10.41
C LEU A 464 60.60 -61.29 10.42
N VAL A 465 60.88 -60.53 11.50
CA VAL A 465 62.02 -60.73 12.44
C VAL A 465 62.04 -59.63 13.52
N LEU A 466 62.26 -60.06 14.77
CA LEU A 466 62.48 -59.30 16.01
C LEU A 466 63.66 -58.33 15.94
N LEU A 467 63.68 -57.29 16.81
CA LEU A 467 64.57 -57.22 17.99
C LEU A 467 64.46 -55.88 18.74
N ALA A 468 64.43 -56.03 20.08
CA ALA A 468 64.78 -55.11 21.18
C ALA A 468 63.92 -53.85 21.41
#